data_AF-A0A2J6MLI2-F1
#
_entry.id   AF-A0A2J6MLI2-F1
#
_cell.length_a   1.000
_cell.length_b   1.000
_cell.length_c   1.000
_cell.angle_alpha   90.00
_cell.angle_beta   90.00
_cell.angle_gamma   90.00
#
_symmetry.space_group_name_H-M   'P 1'
#
loop_
_entity.id
_entity.type
_entity.pdbx_description
1 polymer ?
#
loop_
_entity_poly.entity_id
_entity_poly.type
_entity_poly.pdbx_seq_one_letter_code
_entity_poly.pdbx_strand_id
1 'polypeptide(L)' 'MPNSLNEQLAMQQVMSDPAAGTVVPLTIGDSRWPASEGWVKMAQNVNGVEVHYVMNTNTGAVDDFKFK' A
#
# COMPACT_ATOMS: atom_id res chain seq x y z
N MET A 1 6.16 -1.78 -11.55
CA MET A 1 7.56 -1.32 -11.41
C MET A 1 7.56 0.19 -11.50
N PRO A 2 8.34 0.90 -10.66
CA PRO A 2 8.45 2.36 -10.72
C PRO A 2 9.12 2.77 -12.04
N ASN A 3 8.50 3.69 -12.77
CA ASN A 3 8.93 4.17 -14.08
C ASN A 3 9.78 5.45 -14.00
N SER A 4 9.91 6.04 -12.82
CA SER A 4 10.70 7.24 -12.56
C SER A 4 11.49 7.16 -11.26
N LEU A 5 12.53 7.98 -11.11
CA LEU A 5 13.29 8.10 -9.86
C LEU A 5 12.38 8.49 -8.69
N ASN A 6 11.39 9.37 -8.94
CA ASN A 6 10.44 9.78 -7.91
C ASN A 6 9.57 8.61 -7.44
N GLU A 7 9.10 7.76 -8.36
CA GLU A 7 8.37 6.54 -8.00
C GLU A 7 9.25 5.53 -7.25
N GLN A 8 10.54 5.41 -7.60
CA GLN A 8 11.48 4.56 -6.85
C GLN A 8 11.66 5.03 -5.41
N LEU A 9 11.87 6.34 -5.20
CA LEU A 9 12.00 6.93 -3.87
C LEU A 9 10.70 6.83 -3.08
N ALA A 10 9.56 7.08 -3.72
CA ALA A 10 8.24 6.90 -3.11
C ALA A 10 8.03 5.46 -2.66
N MET A 11 8.36 4.47 -3.50
CA MET A 11 8.27 3.06 -3.13
C MET A 11 9.16 2.72 -1.93
N GLN A 12 10.41 3.20 -1.91
CA GLN A 12 11.31 2.98 -0.78
C GLN A 12 10.77 3.55 0.52
N GLN A 13 10.16 4.74 0.47
CA GLN A 13 9.53 5.37 1.64
C GLN A 13 8.29 4.58 2.11
N VAL A 14 7.46 4.11 1.18
CA VAL A 14 6.27 3.30 1.53
C VAL A 14 6.68 1.95 2.11
N MET A 15 7.73 1.32 1.58
CA MET A 15 8.24 0.06 2.09
C MET A 15 8.92 0.19 3.47
N SER A 16 9.49 1.35 3.79
CA SER A 16 10.14 1.59 5.09
C SER A 16 9.12 1.86 6.20
N ASP A 17 8.01 2.53 5.89
CA ASP A 17 6.91 2.75 6.82
C ASP A 17 5.53 2.64 6.12
N PRO A 18 5.05 1.41 5.88
CA PRO A 18 3.74 1.19 5.27
C PRO A 18 2.59 1.51 6.23
N ALA A 19 2.83 1.68 7.53
CA ALA A 19 1.79 2.03 8.49
C ALA A 19 1.47 3.54 8.46
N ALA A 20 2.39 4.37 7.95
CA ALA A 20 2.15 5.81 7.75
C ALA A 20 1.16 6.14 6.62
N GLY A 21 0.68 5.15 5.86
CA GLY A 21 -0.41 5.33 4.90
C GLY A 21 -1.77 5.45 5.58
N THR A 22 -2.79 5.81 4.80
CA THR A 22 -4.18 5.87 5.26
C THR A 22 -4.99 4.70 4.70
N VAL A 23 -5.86 4.13 5.52
CA VAL A 23 -6.82 3.11 5.08
C VAL A 23 -7.80 3.74 4.09
N VAL A 24 -7.91 3.13 2.92
CA VAL A 24 -8.94 3.47 1.93
C VAL A 24 -10.20 2.68 2.29
N PRO A 25 -11.38 3.31 2.42
CA PRO A 25 -12.63 2.65 2.78
C PRO A 25 -13.18 1.84 1.59
N LEU A 26 -12.49 0.74 1.27
CA LEU A 26 -12.79 -0.18 0.18
C LEU A 26 -12.64 -1.61 0.70
N THR A 27 -13.65 -2.44 0.44
CA THR A 27 -13.56 -3.88 0.70
C THR A 27 -12.70 -4.54 -0.38
N ILE A 28 -11.64 -5.23 0.03
CA ILE A 28 -10.83 -6.04 -0.88
C ILE A 28 -11.65 -7.29 -1.24
N GLY A 29 -11.99 -7.45 -2.52
CA GLY A 29 -12.72 -8.62 -3.03
C GLY A 29 -11.83 -9.77 -3.50
N ASP A 30 -10.51 -9.57 -3.55
CA ASP A 30 -9.54 -10.59 -3.96
C ASP A 30 -9.28 -11.56 -2.79
N SER A 31 -9.44 -12.87 -3.04
CA SER A 31 -9.32 -13.91 -2.01
C SER A 31 -7.91 -14.08 -1.45
N ARG A 32 -6.88 -13.50 -2.09
CA ARG A 32 -5.51 -13.50 -1.57
C ARG A 32 -5.31 -12.59 -0.37
N TRP A 33 -6.15 -11.57 -0.21
CA TRP A 33 -6.06 -10.59 0.87
C TRP A 33 -7.43 -10.42 1.55
N PRO A 34 -7.90 -11.46 2.26
CA PRO A 34 -9.22 -11.46 2.86
C PRO A 34 -9.32 -10.47 4.02
N ALA A 35 -10.35 -9.62 4.00
CA ALA A 35 -10.59 -8.64 5.06
C ALA A 35 -10.79 -9.29 6.44
N SER A 36 -11.33 -10.51 6.48
CA SER A 36 -11.49 -11.30 7.70
C SER A 36 -10.16 -11.66 8.38
N GLU A 37 -9.06 -11.67 7.63
CA GLU A 37 -7.72 -11.90 8.17
C GLU A 37 -6.96 -10.59 8.46
N GLY A 38 -7.63 -9.43 8.33
CA GLY A 38 -7.10 -8.12 8.66
C GLY A 38 -6.46 -7.36 7.50
N TRP A 39 -6.64 -7.82 6.26
CA TRP A 39 -6.17 -7.11 5.07
C TRP A 39 -7.03 -5.89 4.76
N VAL A 40 -6.37 -4.75 4.54
CA VAL A 40 -7.00 -3.47 4.18
C VAL A 40 -6.29 -2.84 2.98
N LYS A 41 -7.03 -2.03 2.21
CA LYS A 41 -6.43 -1.22 1.14
C LYS A 41 -5.82 0.04 1.75
N MET A 42 -4.59 0.34 1.38
CA MET A 42 -3.86 1.51 1.85
C MET A 42 -3.55 2.46 0.70
N ALA A 43 -3.40 3.74 1.03
CA ALA A 43 -2.88 4.77 0.15
C ALA A 43 -1.87 5.63 0.91
N GLN A 44 -0.76 5.98 0.28
CA GLN A 44 0.21 6.92 0.81
C GLN A 44 0.67 7.86 -0.30
N ASN A 45 0.70 9.16 -0.03
CA ASN A 45 1.27 10.14 -0.94
C ASN A 45 2.67 10.53 -0.45
N VAL A 46 3.69 10.30 -1.27
CA VAL A 46 5.08 10.67 -0.98
C VAL A 46 5.53 11.68 -2.02
N ASN A 47 5.68 12.94 -1.61
CA ASN A 47 6.13 14.03 -2.46
C ASN A 47 5.36 14.15 -3.80
N GLY A 48 4.04 13.96 -3.76
CA GLY A 48 3.17 14.05 -4.93
C GLY A 48 2.99 12.73 -5.70
N VAL A 49 3.70 11.67 -5.32
CA VAL A 49 3.49 10.31 -5.87
C VAL A 49 2.51 9.55 -4.98
N GLU A 50 1.35 9.18 -5.53
CA GLU A 50 0.37 8.35 -4.82
C GLU A 50 0.68 6.86 -5.03
N VAL A 51 0.83 6.13 -3.92
CA VAL A 51 1.08 4.69 -3.90
C VAL A 51 -0.06 4.00 -3.17
N HIS A 52 -0.73 3.08 -3.87
CA HIS A 52 -1.71 2.18 -3.30
C HIS A 52 -1.10 0.81 -3.06
N TYR A 53 -1.47 0.15 -1.97
CA TYR A 53 -1.01 -1.20 -1.62
C TYR A 53 -2.06 -1.87 -0.74
N VAL A 54 -1.88 -3.16 -0.44
CA VAL A 54 -2.64 -3.84 0.60
C VAL A 54 -1.74 -4.10 1.79
N MET A 55 -2.29 -3.97 2.99
CA MET A 55 -1.57 -4.25 4.24
C MET A 55 -2.43 -5.13 5.13
N ASN A 56 -1.83 -6.16 5.73
CA ASN A 56 -2.44 -6.90 6.82
C ASN A 56 -2.13 -6.19 8.14
N THR A 57 -3.16 -5.68 8.79
CA THR A 57 -3.03 -4.92 10.04
C THR A 57 -2.67 -5.79 11.26
N ASN A 58 -2.88 -7.11 11.17
CA ASN A 58 -2.53 -8.04 12.24
C ASN A 58 -1.04 -8.44 12.18
N THR A 59 -0.49 -8.63 10.98
CA THR A 59 0.88 -9.14 10.79
C THR A 59 1.88 -8.08 10.33
N GLY A 60 1.41 -6.94 9.84
CA GLY A 60 2.23 -5.93 9.18
C GLY A 60 2.67 -6.28 7.75
N ALA A 61 2.22 -7.43 7.21
CA ALA A 61 2.54 -7.83 5.85
C ALA A 61 1.96 -6.86 4.82
N VAL A 62 2.67 -6.65 3.71
CA VAL A 62 2.30 -5.73 2.63
C VAL A 62 2.44 -6.37 1.27
N ASP A 63 1.59 -6.01 0.33
CA ASP A 63 1.56 -6.55 -1.04
C ASP A 63 0.86 -5.57 -2.03
N ASP A 64 0.79 -5.92 -3.31
CA ASP A 64 0.02 -5.23 -4.38
C ASP A 64 0.31 -3.73 -4.53
N PHE A 65 1.58 -3.33 -4.50
CA PHE A 65 1.97 -1.93 -4.69
C PHE A 65 1.70 -1.44 -6.12
N LYS A 66 1.00 -0.29 -6.23
CA LYS A 66 0.61 0.36 -7.49
C LYS A 66 0.75 1.87 -7.38
N PHE A 67 1.35 2.48 -8.39
CA PHE A 67 1.38 3.93 -8.55
C PHE A 67 0.14 4.41 -9.29
N LYS A 68 -0.27 5.65 -9.02
CA LYS A 68 -1.40 6.29 -9.69
C LYS A 68 -1.00 7.64 -10.27
#